data_AF-A0A9P1GUB8-F1
#
_entry.id   AF-A0A9P1GUB8-F1
#
_cell.length_a   1.000
_cell.length_b   1.000
_cell.length_c   1.000
_cell.angle_alpha   90.00
_cell.angle_beta   90.00
_cell.angle_gamma   90.00
#
_symmetry.space_group_name_H-M   'P 1'
#
loop_
_entity.id
_entity.type
_entity.pdbx_description
1 polymer ?
#
loop_
_entity_poly.entity_id
_entity_poly.type
_entity_poly.pdbx_seq_one_letter_code
_entity_poly.pdbx_strand_id
1 'polypeptide(L)'
;MSIMPRSNHWWNVVAVDGEWRMMDCSLAAPSNPKRAAYSAVGSSMADGWWFLARPTEICWTHIPEHHGQQHICPPVAHEILLNLPCACPPFFRNEIQMFDYNSSLTRIEDLEMVHINFNVPEDVEVAAEVEVRAFTRDPDGDVFESGETVKKRALAQAEWFNGVKRFTVKALLPGDEGQGILKIYAGKRGLMHSIKDIPHPLAFALPIIHTGENPEYEFVTRHPTPHAQRHDIYVVQPQCQRLALNNTFVFAIRQHPSSAGASTLTPSSNPGNVSPIPFVRPSSAMSMTASSASGSNPSTASSGYPGNKKPAKLAIQTPGGKILRLMRKDDRKGVGAGTARASDEEASDGGTWETIIKCSEKGTWRGLVLADRTARWCVFAEWVCA
;
A
#
# COMPACT_ATOMS: atom_id res chain seq x y z
N MET A 1 20.51 -3.65 31.74
CA MET A 1 19.18 -4.10 31.27
C MET A 1 19.38 -4.84 29.96
N SER A 2 18.83 -6.04 29.80
CA SER A 2 18.83 -6.72 28.50
C SER A 2 17.97 -5.90 27.53
N ILE A 3 18.53 -5.52 26.38
CA ILE A 3 17.82 -4.77 25.34
C ILE A 3 16.80 -5.63 24.58
N MET A 4 16.89 -6.94 24.76
CA MET A 4 16.04 -7.92 24.09
C MET A 4 14.80 -8.24 24.95
N PRO A 5 13.59 -8.26 24.36
CA PRO A 5 12.40 -8.77 25.04
C PRO A 5 12.57 -10.26 25.38
N ARG A 6 11.79 -10.73 26.35
CA ARG A 6 11.79 -12.15 26.72
C ARG A 6 11.31 -13.00 25.54
N SER A 7 12.04 -14.07 25.25
CA SER A 7 11.65 -15.07 24.25
C SER A 7 10.25 -15.61 24.51
N ASN A 8 9.44 -15.61 23.46
CA ASN A 8 8.02 -15.93 23.51
C ASN A 8 7.61 -17.07 22.56
N HIS A 9 8.55 -17.60 21.77
CA HIS A 9 8.31 -18.62 20.75
C HIS A 9 9.59 -19.38 20.42
N TRP A 10 9.45 -20.51 19.73
CA TRP A 10 10.54 -21.35 19.25
C TRP A 10 10.26 -21.83 17.82
N TRP A 11 11.30 -21.89 17.00
CA TRP A 11 11.24 -22.34 15.61
C TRP A 11 12.49 -23.17 15.29
N ASN A 12 12.43 -23.91 14.17
CA ASN A 12 13.53 -24.74 13.73
C ASN A 12 14.36 -24.02 12.66
N VAL A 13 15.62 -24.41 12.56
CA VAL A 13 16.51 -24.02 11.46
C VAL A 13 17.08 -25.27 10.85
N VAL A 14 17.05 -25.36 9.52
CA VAL A 14 17.56 -26.50 8.77
C VAL A 14 18.43 -26.03 7.61
N ALA A 15 19.38 -26.87 7.22
CA ALA A 15 20.13 -26.69 5.98
C ALA A 15 19.50 -27.55 4.88
N VAL A 16 19.04 -26.93 3.80
CA VAL A 16 18.43 -27.59 2.64
C VAL A 16 19.18 -27.11 1.39
N ASP A 17 19.67 -28.05 0.59
CA ASP A 17 20.40 -27.77 -0.66
C ASP A 17 21.56 -26.77 -0.50
N GLY A 18 22.25 -26.83 0.64
CA GLY A 18 23.38 -25.95 0.95
C GLY A 18 22.99 -24.56 1.47
N GLU A 19 21.70 -24.30 1.67
CA GLU A 19 21.20 -23.02 2.17
C GLU A 19 20.46 -23.16 3.50
N TRP A 20 20.61 -22.16 4.38
CA TRP A 20 19.83 -22.10 5.61
C TRP A 20 18.37 -21.75 5.32
N ARG A 21 17.47 -22.44 6.01
CA ARG A 21 16.02 -22.23 5.98
C ARG A 21 15.46 -22.26 7.39
N MET A 22 14.49 -21.39 7.61
CA MET A 22 13.84 -21.18 8.90
C MET A 22 12.43 -21.76 8.83
N MET A 23 12.06 -22.50 9.87
CA MET A 23 10.85 -23.33 9.93
C MET A 23 10.02 -22.95 11.16
N ASP A 24 9.00 -22.12 10.97
CA ASP A 24 7.94 -21.96 11.96
C ASP A 24 6.78 -22.89 11.63
N CYS A 25 6.83 -24.11 12.17
CA CYS A 25 5.78 -25.10 11.99
C CYS A 25 4.44 -24.68 12.61
N SER A 26 4.46 -23.81 13.64
CA SER A 26 3.24 -23.35 14.30
C SER A 26 2.48 -22.38 13.39
N LEU A 27 3.17 -21.41 12.77
CA LEU A 27 2.56 -20.50 11.82
C LEU A 27 2.29 -21.16 10.45
N ALA A 28 3.12 -22.13 10.04
CA ALA A 28 2.91 -22.89 8.82
C ALA A 28 1.71 -23.84 8.87
N ALA A 29 1.32 -24.32 10.07
CA ALA A 29 0.29 -25.33 10.23
C ALA A 29 -1.11 -24.83 9.81
N PRO A 30 -1.89 -25.64 9.06
CA PRO A 30 -3.27 -25.29 8.74
C PRO A 30 -4.20 -25.21 9.96
N SER A 31 -3.85 -25.91 11.05
CA SER A 31 -4.59 -25.96 12.30
C SER A 31 -4.34 -24.77 13.22
N ASN A 32 -3.46 -23.82 12.86
CA ASN A 32 -3.22 -22.65 13.70
C ASN A 32 -4.48 -21.76 13.78
N PRO A 33 -5.01 -21.49 14.99
CA PRO A 33 -6.26 -20.74 15.16
C PRO A 33 -6.16 -19.29 14.66
N LYS A 34 -4.95 -18.73 14.58
CA LYS A 34 -4.68 -17.37 14.07
C LYS A 34 -4.11 -17.39 12.64
N ARG A 35 -4.16 -18.51 11.93
CA ARG A 35 -3.58 -18.64 10.58
C ARG A 35 -4.05 -17.54 9.63
N ALA A 36 -5.34 -17.23 9.63
CA ALA A 36 -5.92 -16.23 8.74
C ALA A 36 -5.35 -14.81 8.96
N ALA A 37 -4.73 -14.53 10.12
CA ALA A 37 -4.07 -13.26 10.39
C ALA A 37 -2.67 -13.15 9.75
N TYR A 38 -2.01 -14.27 9.48
CA TYR A 38 -0.59 -14.31 9.09
C TYR A 38 -0.31 -15.11 7.80
N SER A 39 -1.34 -15.70 7.19
CA SER A 39 -1.22 -16.49 5.97
C SER A 39 -2.42 -16.26 5.06
N ALA A 40 -2.14 -16.20 3.76
CA ALA A 40 -3.14 -16.17 2.69
C ALA A 40 -3.35 -17.55 2.03
N VAL A 41 -2.64 -18.58 2.51
CA VAL A 41 -2.67 -19.93 1.93
C VAL A 41 -3.86 -20.71 2.48
N GLY A 42 -4.55 -21.45 1.59
CA GLY A 42 -5.70 -22.27 1.95
C GLY A 42 -5.42 -23.25 3.10
N SER A 43 -6.49 -23.66 3.79
CA SER A 43 -6.43 -24.52 4.98
C SER A 43 -6.13 -26.00 4.71
N SER A 44 -5.92 -26.39 3.44
CA SER A 44 -5.60 -27.77 3.06
C SER A 44 -4.11 -28.07 3.05
N MET A 45 -3.23 -27.07 3.18
CA MET A 45 -1.78 -27.23 3.02
C MET A 45 -1.01 -26.29 3.96
N ALA A 46 0.20 -26.69 4.33
CA ALA A 46 1.10 -25.82 5.09
C ALA A 46 1.45 -24.56 4.28
N ASP A 47 1.63 -23.43 4.96
CA ASP A 47 2.15 -22.23 4.29
C ASP A 47 3.64 -22.43 4.02
N GLY A 48 3.99 -22.59 2.74
CA GLY A 48 5.36 -22.85 2.32
C GLY A 48 6.36 -21.75 2.69
N TRP A 49 5.90 -20.51 2.90
CA TRP A 49 6.79 -19.44 3.35
C TRP A 49 7.19 -19.65 4.81
N TRP A 50 6.23 -19.88 5.70
CA TRP A 50 6.52 -20.16 7.12
C TRP A 50 7.31 -21.47 7.31
N PHE A 51 7.11 -22.43 6.40
CA PHE A 51 7.80 -23.72 6.44
C PHE A 51 9.24 -23.68 5.91
N LEU A 52 9.60 -22.74 5.03
CA LEU A 52 10.95 -22.66 4.44
C LEU A 52 11.36 -21.19 4.19
N ALA A 53 11.22 -20.34 5.21
CA ALA A 53 11.55 -18.93 5.09
C ALA A 53 13.07 -18.74 4.97
N ARG A 54 13.48 -17.71 4.23
CA ARG A 54 14.89 -17.31 4.22
C ARG A 54 15.25 -16.62 5.53
N PRO A 55 16.50 -16.76 6.02
CA PRO A 55 16.96 -16.06 7.21
C PRO A 55 16.72 -14.55 7.19
N THR A 56 17.04 -13.89 6.07
CA THR A 56 16.86 -12.44 5.86
C THR A 56 15.41 -11.98 5.86
N GLU A 57 14.46 -12.90 5.65
CA GLU A 57 13.03 -12.59 5.62
C GLU A 57 12.40 -12.87 6.99
N ILE A 58 12.63 -14.05 7.58
CA ILE A 58 11.98 -14.41 8.85
C ILE A 58 12.42 -13.51 10.01
N CYS A 59 13.67 -13.03 10.00
CA CYS A 59 14.22 -12.19 11.07
C CYS A 59 13.56 -10.81 11.21
N TRP A 60 12.63 -10.45 10.34
CA TRP A 60 11.73 -9.30 10.53
C TRP A 60 10.76 -9.48 11.70
N THR A 61 10.50 -10.73 12.11
CA THR A 61 9.61 -11.05 13.24
C THR A 61 10.19 -12.12 14.17
N HIS A 62 11.05 -13.00 13.67
CA HIS A 62 11.66 -14.11 14.40
C HIS A 62 13.13 -13.80 14.68
N ILE A 63 13.36 -13.04 15.74
CA ILE A 63 14.68 -12.59 16.13
C ILE A 63 15.26 -13.57 17.16
N PRO A 64 16.35 -14.31 16.83
CA PRO A 64 16.95 -15.26 17.76
C PRO A 64 17.73 -14.55 18.87
N GLU A 65 17.88 -15.21 20.02
CA GLU A 65 18.64 -14.68 21.16
C GLU A 65 20.12 -14.42 20.82
N HIS A 66 20.69 -15.22 19.90
CA HIS A 66 22.08 -15.12 19.49
C HIS A 66 22.23 -14.69 18.03
N HIS A 67 23.12 -13.72 17.75
CA HIS A 67 23.40 -13.25 16.39
C HIS A 67 23.78 -14.37 15.42
N GLY A 68 24.56 -15.35 15.86
CA GLY A 68 24.98 -16.48 15.01
C GLY A 68 23.81 -17.36 14.53
N GLN A 69 22.71 -17.38 15.27
CA GLN A 69 21.48 -18.12 14.91
C GLN A 69 20.59 -17.35 13.94
N GLN A 70 20.95 -16.10 13.59
CA GLN A 70 20.26 -15.41 12.49
C GLN A 70 20.57 -16.06 11.16
N HIS A 71 21.74 -16.71 11.00
CA HIS A 71 22.21 -17.24 9.72
C HIS A 71 22.24 -16.20 8.58
N ILE A 72 22.44 -14.93 8.93
CA ILE A 72 22.69 -13.81 8.01
C ILE A 72 24.17 -13.44 8.12
N CYS A 73 24.82 -13.15 7.00
CA CYS A 73 26.24 -12.79 6.94
C CYS A 73 26.43 -11.43 6.24
N PRO A 74 26.92 -10.39 6.93
CA PRO A 74 27.18 -10.34 8.37
C PRO A 74 25.87 -10.37 9.20
N PRO A 75 25.90 -10.81 10.47
CA PRO A 75 24.72 -10.73 11.33
C PRO A 75 24.22 -9.30 11.48
N VAL A 76 22.90 -9.14 11.56
CA VAL A 76 22.24 -7.85 11.74
C VAL A 76 22.13 -7.55 13.24
N ALA A 77 22.32 -6.29 13.63
CA ALA A 77 22.14 -5.88 15.02
C ALA A 77 20.69 -6.11 15.48
N HIS A 78 20.48 -6.60 16.71
CA HIS A 78 19.12 -6.82 17.25
C HIS A 78 18.29 -5.55 17.26
N GLU A 79 18.91 -4.41 17.56
CA GLU A 79 18.26 -3.10 17.57
C GLU A 79 17.67 -2.73 16.18
N ILE A 80 18.36 -3.09 15.10
CA ILE A 80 17.84 -2.87 13.74
C ILE A 80 16.63 -3.77 13.51
N LEU A 81 16.75 -5.07 13.81
CA LEU A 81 15.66 -6.04 13.62
C LEU A 81 14.42 -5.68 14.43
N LEU A 82 14.59 -5.21 15.68
CA LEU A 82 13.50 -4.77 16.57
C LEU A 82 12.81 -3.48 16.10
N ASN A 83 13.44 -2.70 15.22
CA ASN A 83 12.84 -1.52 14.61
C ASN A 83 12.20 -1.83 13.24
N LEU A 84 12.28 -3.05 12.72
CA LEU A 84 11.61 -3.41 11.46
C LEU A 84 10.09 -3.49 11.63
N PRO A 85 9.31 -3.22 10.56
CA PRO A 85 7.88 -3.51 10.54
C PRO A 85 7.58 -4.98 10.83
N CYS A 86 6.45 -5.26 11.47
CA CYS A 86 5.96 -6.62 11.65
C CYS A 86 5.45 -7.18 10.32
N ALA A 87 6.35 -7.75 9.52
CA ALA A 87 6.07 -8.26 8.18
C ALA A 87 5.48 -9.68 8.20
N CYS A 88 4.54 -9.91 7.29
CA CYS A 88 3.93 -11.19 6.96
C CYS A 88 4.43 -11.66 5.58
N PRO A 89 4.20 -12.93 5.19
CA PRO A 89 4.62 -13.45 3.88
C PRO A 89 4.25 -12.57 2.66
N PRO A 90 3.09 -11.89 2.62
CA PRO A 90 2.76 -11.02 1.49
C PRO A 90 3.69 -9.81 1.32
N PHE A 91 4.41 -9.37 2.36
CA PHE A 91 5.45 -8.33 2.22
C PHE A 91 6.54 -8.78 1.25
N PHE A 92 7.06 -9.99 1.46
CA PHE A 92 8.15 -10.57 0.66
C PHE A 92 7.67 -11.04 -0.71
N ARG A 93 6.49 -11.68 -0.78
CA ARG A 93 5.90 -12.17 -2.04
C ARG A 93 5.54 -11.05 -3.02
N ASN A 94 5.21 -9.87 -2.51
CA ASN A 94 4.93 -8.68 -3.33
C ASN A 94 6.13 -7.74 -3.43
N GLU A 95 7.33 -8.18 -3.03
CA GLU A 95 8.58 -7.42 -3.15
C GLU A 95 8.48 -6.00 -2.61
N ILE A 96 7.78 -5.83 -1.47
CA ILE A 96 7.62 -4.53 -0.84
C ILE A 96 8.96 -4.08 -0.28
N GLN A 97 9.32 -2.83 -0.52
CA GLN A 97 10.55 -2.22 -0.01
C GLN A 97 10.20 -0.96 0.77
N MET A 98 10.47 -0.96 2.07
CA MET A 98 10.30 0.25 2.89
C MET A 98 11.17 1.37 2.34
N PHE A 99 10.64 2.60 2.30
CA PHE A 99 11.37 3.77 1.82
C PHE A 99 11.46 4.81 2.93
N ASP A 100 12.69 5.18 3.29
CA ASP A 100 13.00 6.17 4.33
C ASP A 100 12.23 5.95 5.65
N TYR A 101 12.19 4.70 6.08
CA TYR A 101 11.41 4.31 7.25
C TYR A 101 12.23 4.43 8.54
N ASN A 102 11.62 5.06 9.55
CA ASN A 102 12.07 5.04 10.94
C ASN A 102 10.87 4.88 11.88
N SER A 103 11.06 4.29 13.06
CA SER A 103 10.00 4.08 14.04
C SER A 103 9.48 5.39 14.67
N SER A 104 10.16 6.52 14.49
CA SER A 104 9.60 7.83 14.86
C SER A 104 8.39 8.23 14.01
N LEU A 105 8.27 7.74 12.77
CA LEU A 105 7.16 8.08 11.86
C LEU A 105 5.79 7.58 12.37
N THR A 106 5.78 6.70 13.36
CA THR A 106 4.56 6.16 13.98
C THR A 106 4.37 6.60 15.42
N ARG A 107 5.17 7.56 15.89
CA ARG A 107 4.99 8.28 17.15
C ARG A 107 4.59 9.70 16.79
N ILE A 108 3.32 10.02 16.99
CA ILE A 108 2.70 11.26 16.50
C ILE A 108 2.15 12.08 17.67
N GLU A 109 2.25 13.40 17.58
CA GLU A 109 1.79 14.34 18.61
C GLU A 109 0.73 15.31 18.08
N ASP A 110 -0.30 15.58 18.88
CA ASP A 110 -1.39 16.50 18.53
C ASP A 110 -1.95 16.25 17.11
N LEU A 111 -1.89 17.26 16.25
CA LEU A 111 -2.46 17.25 14.90
C LEU A 111 -1.59 16.54 13.86
N GLU A 112 -0.53 15.85 14.29
CA GLU A 112 0.31 15.04 13.41
C GLU A 112 -0.43 13.79 12.92
N MET A 113 0.02 13.29 11.78
CA MET A 113 -0.48 12.05 11.22
C MET A 113 0.69 11.17 10.83
N VAL A 114 0.49 9.85 10.93
CA VAL A 114 1.48 8.90 10.44
C VAL A 114 1.60 9.11 8.94
N HIS A 115 2.85 9.16 8.46
CA HIS A 115 3.16 9.32 7.05
C HIS A 115 4.32 8.38 6.69
N ILE A 116 4.01 7.29 5.98
CA ILE A 116 5.00 6.29 5.60
C ILE A 116 5.01 6.06 4.10
N ASN A 117 6.17 5.66 3.58
CA ASN A 117 6.38 5.40 2.17
C ASN A 117 7.02 4.03 1.97
N PHE A 118 6.62 3.34 0.91
CA PHE A 118 7.25 2.09 0.50
C PHE A 118 7.05 1.86 -1.00
N ASN A 119 8.04 1.25 -1.64
CA ASN A 119 7.99 0.90 -3.05
C ASN A 119 7.35 -0.47 -3.23
N VAL A 120 6.63 -0.63 -4.34
CA VAL A 120 5.99 -1.89 -4.76
C VAL A 120 6.15 -2.08 -6.27
N PRO A 121 6.06 -3.32 -6.78
CA PRO A 121 5.93 -3.58 -8.21
C PRO A 121 4.68 -2.91 -8.82
N GLU A 122 4.70 -2.65 -10.14
CA GLU A 122 3.63 -1.93 -10.85
C GLU A 122 2.25 -2.61 -10.74
N ASP A 123 2.26 -3.93 -10.66
CA ASP A 123 1.10 -4.81 -10.61
C ASP A 123 0.60 -5.10 -9.18
N VAL A 124 1.14 -4.39 -8.18
CA VAL A 124 0.69 -4.48 -6.78
C VAL A 124 -0.25 -3.32 -6.45
N GLU A 125 -1.34 -3.65 -5.77
CA GLU A 125 -2.31 -2.72 -5.18
C GLU A 125 -2.29 -2.85 -3.65
N VAL A 126 -2.57 -1.74 -2.97
CA VAL A 126 -2.41 -1.61 -1.53
C VAL A 126 -3.66 -0.98 -0.92
N ALA A 127 -4.08 -1.53 0.23
CA ALA A 127 -5.06 -0.92 1.12
C ALA A 127 -4.47 -0.79 2.52
N ALA A 128 -4.98 0.16 3.31
CA ALA A 128 -4.49 0.40 4.65
C ALA A 128 -5.64 0.77 5.60
N GLU A 129 -5.57 0.27 6.83
CA GLU A 129 -6.51 0.61 7.90
C GLU A 129 -5.78 0.66 9.25
N VAL A 130 -6.27 1.50 10.16
CA VAL A 130 -5.87 1.52 11.56
C VAL A 130 -6.88 0.74 12.37
N GLU A 131 -6.40 -0.21 13.16
CA GLU A 131 -7.20 -0.98 14.11
C GLU A 131 -6.80 -0.62 15.54
N VAL A 132 -7.80 -0.32 16.36
CA VAL A 132 -7.64 -0.06 17.80
C VAL A 132 -8.56 -0.98 18.59
N ARG A 133 -8.23 -1.19 19.86
CA ARG A 133 -9.16 -1.82 20.81
C ARG A 133 -10.25 -0.82 21.15
N ALA A 134 -11.50 -1.29 21.13
CA ALA A 134 -12.63 -0.48 21.53
C ALA A 134 -12.69 -0.37 23.07
N PHE A 135 -13.06 0.82 23.54
CA PHE A 135 -13.31 1.08 24.95
C PHE A 135 -14.77 1.43 25.19
N THR A 136 -15.35 0.93 26.27
CA THR A 136 -16.68 1.32 26.75
C THR A 136 -16.51 2.22 27.97
N ARG A 137 -17.38 3.23 28.09
CA ARG A 137 -17.51 4.03 29.30
C ARG A 137 -18.72 3.58 30.08
N ASP A 138 -18.56 3.37 31.38
CA ASP A 138 -19.68 3.14 32.27
C ASP A 138 -20.36 4.48 32.64
N PRO A 139 -21.50 4.45 33.36
CA PRO A 139 -22.19 5.66 33.80
C PRO A 139 -21.39 6.56 34.75
N ASP A 140 -20.38 6.02 35.42
CA ASP A 140 -19.49 6.74 36.34
C ASP A 140 -18.30 7.38 35.61
N GLY A 141 -18.14 7.08 34.32
CA GLY A 141 -17.11 7.63 33.43
C GLY A 141 -15.84 6.79 33.34
N ASP A 142 -15.82 5.61 33.99
CA ASP A 142 -14.69 4.70 33.95
C ASP A 142 -14.61 4.00 32.59
N VAL A 143 -13.39 3.87 32.09
CA VAL A 143 -13.10 3.35 30.75
C VAL A 143 -12.63 1.89 30.87
N PHE A 144 -13.35 0.97 30.22
CA PHE A 144 -13.00 -0.46 30.19
C PHE A 144 -12.83 -0.96 28.76
N GLU A 145 -11.94 -1.94 28.55
CA GLU A 145 -11.82 -2.61 27.24
C GLU A 145 -13.08 -3.42 26.94
N SER A 146 -13.73 -3.16 25.80
CA SER A 146 -14.99 -3.84 25.44
C SER A 146 -14.77 -5.22 24.81
N GLY A 147 -13.53 -5.52 24.41
CA GLY A 147 -13.16 -6.70 23.62
C GLY A 147 -13.45 -6.57 22.12
N GLU A 148 -14.10 -5.49 21.68
CA GLU A 148 -14.31 -5.19 20.26
C GLU A 148 -13.13 -4.44 19.65
N THR A 149 -13.11 -4.33 18.32
CA THR A 149 -12.10 -3.55 17.60
C THR A 149 -12.78 -2.49 16.75
N VAL A 150 -12.22 -1.28 16.77
CA VAL A 150 -12.64 -0.19 15.88
C VAL A 150 -11.63 -0.09 14.75
N LYS A 151 -12.14 0.07 13.53
CA LYS A 151 -11.33 0.21 12.32
C LYS A 151 -11.58 1.55 11.65
N LYS A 152 -10.50 2.23 11.26
CA LYS A 152 -10.54 3.46 10.47
C LYS A 152 -9.67 3.32 9.24
N ARG A 153 -10.14 3.82 8.08
CA ARG A 153 -9.36 3.74 6.85
C ARG A 153 -8.19 4.71 6.89
N ALA A 154 -7.03 4.24 6.45
CA ALA A 154 -5.90 5.10 6.14
C ALA A 154 -5.95 5.50 4.66
N LEU A 155 -5.35 6.64 4.34
CA LEU A 155 -5.23 7.11 2.96
C LEU A 155 -3.98 6.48 2.33
N ALA A 156 -4.16 5.41 1.57
CA ALA A 156 -3.12 4.79 0.76
C ALA A 156 -3.22 5.28 -0.70
N GLN A 157 -2.15 5.89 -1.21
CA GLN A 157 -2.12 6.43 -2.58
C GLN A 157 -0.86 6.02 -3.31
N ALA A 158 -1.02 5.56 -4.56
CA ALA A 158 0.08 5.26 -5.44
C ALA A 158 0.64 6.54 -6.07
N GLU A 159 1.95 6.66 -6.07
CA GLU A 159 2.76 7.67 -6.70
C GLU A 159 3.94 7.01 -7.43
N TRP A 160 4.61 7.76 -8.31
CA TRP A 160 5.72 7.25 -9.10
C TRP A 160 6.89 8.22 -9.07
N PHE A 161 8.09 7.67 -8.86
CA PHE A 161 9.36 8.39 -8.82
C PHE A 161 10.40 7.61 -9.60
N ASN A 162 10.99 8.21 -10.63
CA ASN A 162 12.00 7.58 -11.49
C ASN A 162 11.58 6.18 -12.00
N GLY A 163 10.31 6.00 -12.36
CA GLY A 163 9.74 4.74 -12.83
C GLY A 163 9.44 3.71 -11.74
N VAL A 164 9.67 4.03 -10.47
CA VAL A 164 9.34 3.17 -9.32
C VAL A 164 8.01 3.58 -8.73
N LYS A 165 7.09 2.62 -8.60
CA LYS A 165 5.81 2.83 -7.93
C LYS A 165 6.02 2.85 -6.42
N ARG A 166 5.63 3.94 -5.78
CA ARG A 166 5.70 4.17 -4.33
C ARG A 166 4.30 4.39 -3.80
N PHE A 167 3.95 3.73 -2.71
CA PHE A 167 2.74 4.06 -1.96
C PHE A 167 3.09 5.02 -0.83
N THR A 168 2.31 6.09 -0.74
CA THR A 168 2.26 6.97 0.42
C THR A 168 1.02 6.62 1.23
N VAL A 169 1.22 6.27 2.50
CA VAL A 169 0.15 5.97 3.44
C VAL A 169 0.10 7.03 4.53
N LYS A 170 -1.07 7.65 4.69
CA LYS A 170 -1.38 8.58 5.78
C LYS A 170 -2.41 7.97 6.71
N ALA A 171 -2.16 8.00 8.01
CA ALA A 171 -3.02 7.34 8.99
C ALA A 171 -3.15 8.13 10.30
N LEU A 172 -4.30 7.96 10.95
CA LEU A 172 -4.68 8.57 12.23
C LEU A 172 -5.40 7.52 13.06
N LEU A 173 -5.36 7.65 14.39
CA LEU A 173 -6.20 6.83 15.25
C LEU A 173 -7.70 7.15 15.02
N PRO A 174 -8.60 6.18 15.26
CA PRO A 174 -10.04 6.39 15.22
C PRO A 174 -10.53 7.46 16.21
N GLY A 175 -9.97 7.47 17.42
CA GLY A 175 -10.20 8.49 18.44
C GLY A 175 -8.97 8.65 19.34
N ASP A 176 -9.19 8.86 20.63
CA ASP A 176 -8.15 9.19 21.60
C ASP A 176 -7.58 7.93 22.31
N GLU A 177 -7.50 6.79 21.63
CA GLU A 177 -7.03 5.53 22.24
C GLU A 177 -5.54 5.56 22.62
N GLY A 178 -4.79 6.55 22.12
CA GLY A 178 -3.35 6.74 22.33
C GLY A 178 -2.45 5.69 21.67
N GLN A 179 -2.99 4.53 21.30
CA GLN A 179 -2.28 3.48 20.58
C GLN A 179 -3.17 2.74 19.59
N GLY A 180 -2.58 2.30 18.49
CA GLY A 180 -3.27 1.53 17.46
C GLY A 180 -2.31 0.78 16.55
N ILE A 181 -2.84 -0.05 15.67
CA ILE A 181 -2.04 -0.81 14.70
C ILE A 181 -2.44 -0.38 13.29
N LEU A 182 -1.51 0.23 12.56
CA LEU A 182 -1.63 0.45 11.13
C LEU A 182 -1.35 -0.86 10.40
N LYS A 183 -2.37 -1.38 9.71
CA LYS A 183 -2.30 -2.60 8.90
C LYS A 183 -2.22 -2.24 7.44
N ILE A 184 -1.20 -2.75 6.75
CA ILE A 184 -1.00 -2.59 5.32
C ILE A 184 -1.29 -3.92 4.63
N TYR A 185 -2.25 -3.91 3.71
CA TYR A 185 -2.64 -5.07 2.92
C TYR A 185 -2.15 -4.87 1.48
N ALA A 186 -1.59 -5.91 0.87
CA ALA A 186 -1.04 -5.82 -0.47
C ALA A 186 -1.24 -7.10 -1.27
N GLY A 187 -1.48 -6.95 -2.57
CA GLY A 187 -1.59 -8.07 -3.48
C GLY A 187 -1.70 -7.63 -4.93
N LYS A 188 -1.98 -8.58 -5.82
CA LYS A 188 -2.11 -8.31 -7.25
C LYS A 188 -3.26 -7.35 -7.53
N ARG A 189 -2.97 -6.32 -8.32
CA ARG A 189 -3.88 -5.25 -8.74
C ARG A 189 -5.13 -5.81 -9.43
N GLY A 190 -6.26 -5.19 -9.14
CA GLY A 190 -7.54 -5.47 -9.81
C GLY A 190 -8.47 -6.41 -9.06
N LEU A 191 -8.09 -6.87 -7.86
CA LEU A 191 -8.99 -7.62 -6.97
C LEU A 191 -9.91 -6.70 -6.15
N MET A 192 -9.53 -5.43 -5.95
CA MET A 192 -10.38 -4.46 -5.26
C MET A 192 -11.52 -3.98 -6.16
N HIS A 193 -12.75 -4.40 -5.86
CA HIS A 193 -13.95 -4.01 -6.61
C HIS A 193 -14.85 -3.04 -5.84
N SER A 194 -14.69 -2.96 -4.52
CA SER A 194 -15.43 -2.03 -3.67
C SER A 194 -14.56 -1.56 -2.53
N ILE A 195 -14.97 -0.48 -1.87
CA ILE A 195 -14.31 -0.04 -0.66
C ILE A 195 -14.62 -0.96 0.52
N LYS A 196 -15.76 -1.68 0.54
CA LYS A 196 -16.27 -2.36 1.74
C LYS A 196 -15.29 -3.40 2.31
N ASP A 197 -14.69 -4.19 1.42
CA ASP A 197 -13.81 -5.30 1.80
C ASP A 197 -12.40 -5.09 1.25
N ILE A 198 -11.41 -5.56 1.99
CA ILE A 198 -10.01 -5.61 1.55
C ILE A 198 -9.71 -7.08 1.18
N PRO A 199 -9.61 -7.41 -0.13
CA PRO A 199 -9.36 -8.77 -0.59
C PRO A 199 -7.90 -9.19 -0.45
N HIS A 200 -7.01 -8.23 -0.18
CA HIS A 200 -5.59 -8.45 -0.07
C HIS A 200 -5.21 -8.95 1.32
N PRO A 201 -4.27 -9.90 1.43
CA PRO A 201 -3.78 -10.34 2.73
C PRO A 201 -2.90 -9.27 3.38
N LEU A 202 -2.77 -9.36 4.71
CA LEU A 202 -1.91 -8.47 5.50
C LEU A 202 -0.46 -8.65 5.05
N ALA A 203 0.18 -7.57 4.61
CA ALA A 203 1.58 -7.55 4.23
C ALA A 203 2.45 -7.19 5.43
N PHE A 204 2.16 -6.11 6.15
CA PHE A 204 2.87 -5.75 7.37
C PHE A 204 2.01 -4.86 8.26
N ALA A 205 2.42 -4.77 9.52
CA ALA A 205 1.76 -3.93 10.51
C ALA A 205 2.78 -3.04 11.25
N LEU A 206 2.32 -1.85 11.65
CA LEU A 206 3.11 -0.86 12.39
C LEU A 206 2.33 -0.37 13.61
N PRO A 207 2.96 -0.31 14.80
CA PRO A 207 2.34 0.29 15.97
C PRO A 207 2.33 1.82 15.84
N ILE A 208 1.17 2.42 16.04
CA ILE A 208 0.99 3.87 16.20
C ILE A 208 0.92 4.16 17.69
N ILE A 209 1.67 5.17 18.12
CA ILE A 209 1.58 5.78 19.44
C ILE A 209 1.22 7.25 19.20
N HIS A 210 0.16 7.73 19.83
CA HIS A 210 -0.30 9.10 19.73
C HIS A 210 -0.42 9.73 21.12
N THR A 211 -0.01 10.99 21.23
CA THR A 211 -0.15 11.80 22.44
C THR A 211 -0.67 13.18 22.11
N GLY A 212 -1.62 13.70 22.90
CA GLY A 212 -2.19 15.03 22.67
C GLY A 212 -3.57 15.00 22.02
N GLU A 213 -3.93 16.06 21.30
CA GLU A 213 -5.27 16.22 20.70
C GLU A 213 -5.44 15.39 19.40
N ASN A 214 -6.51 14.60 19.27
CA ASN A 214 -6.87 13.92 18.00
C ASN A 214 -8.30 14.30 17.55
N PRO A 215 -8.52 15.50 16.99
CA PRO A 215 -9.85 15.90 16.53
C PRO A 215 -10.36 15.00 15.39
N GLU A 216 -11.70 14.90 15.26
CA GLU A 216 -12.32 14.12 14.18
C GLU A 216 -11.80 14.56 12.79
N TYR A 217 -11.04 13.68 12.15
CA TYR A 217 -10.56 13.86 10.80
C TYR A 217 -10.77 12.59 9.98
N GLU A 218 -11.33 12.76 8.79
CA GLU A 218 -11.48 11.71 7.80
C GLU A 218 -10.74 12.10 6.52
N PHE A 219 -9.97 11.16 5.97
CA PHE A 219 -9.35 11.34 4.67
C PHE A 219 -10.40 11.22 3.56
N VAL A 220 -10.13 11.81 2.40
CA VAL A 220 -10.91 11.64 1.18
C VAL A 220 -11.17 10.15 0.92
N THR A 221 -12.43 9.80 0.69
CA THR A 221 -12.79 8.40 0.43
C THR A 221 -12.29 8.02 -0.95
N ARG A 222 -11.34 7.09 -1.03
CA ARG A 222 -10.82 6.57 -2.30
C ARG A 222 -11.58 5.32 -2.72
N HIS A 223 -11.98 5.27 -3.98
CA HIS A 223 -12.70 4.15 -4.59
C HIS A 223 -11.78 3.39 -5.55
N PRO A 224 -11.78 2.04 -5.51
CA PRO A 224 -11.14 1.24 -6.54
C PRO A 224 -11.76 1.54 -7.92
N THR A 225 -10.92 1.58 -8.95
CA THR A 225 -11.34 1.91 -10.31
C THR A 225 -11.03 0.77 -11.28
N PRO A 226 -11.66 -0.42 -11.14
CA PRO A 226 -11.35 -1.62 -11.95
C PRO A 226 -11.46 -1.40 -13.47
N HIS A 227 -12.19 -0.37 -13.91
CA HIS A 227 -12.36 -0.01 -15.30
C HIS A 227 -11.42 1.11 -15.81
N ALA A 228 -10.60 1.71 -14.95
CA ALA A 228 -9.66 2.79 -15.26
C ALA A 228 -8.29 2.49 -14.61
N GLN A 229 -7.57 1.54 -15.17
CA GLN A 229 -6.35 0.97 -14.61
C GLN A 229 -5.08 1.41 -15.35
N ARG A 230 -5.20 2.11 -16.49
CA ARG A 230 -4.04 2.61 -17.25
C ARG A 230 -3.27 3.72 -16.56
N HIS A 231 -3.88 4.41 -15.60
CA HIS A 231 -3.24 5.50 -14.86
C HIS A 231 -3.45 5.33 -13.37
N ASP A 232 -2.39 5.54 -12.61
CA ASP A 232 -2.47 5.69 -11.16
C ASP A 232 -2.81 7.15 -10.85
N ILE A 233 -3.71 7.32 -9.89
CA ILE A 233 -4.31 8.61 -9.56
C ILE A 233 -4.04 8.92 -8.10
N TYR A 234 -3.39 10.05 -7.86
CA TYR A 234 -3.06 10.57 -6.55
C TYR A 234 -3.83 11.87 -6.30
N VAL A 235 -4.61 11.95 -5.22
CA VAL A 235 -5.27 13.18 -4.79
C VAL A 235 -4.25 14.03 -4.04
N VAL A 236 -3.81 15.13 -4.66
CA VAL A 236 -2.90 16.09 -4.03
C VAL A 236 -3.67 16.94 -3.02
N GLN A 237 -4.83 17.47 -3.41
CA GLN A 237 -5.73 18.20 -2.52
C GLN A 237 -7.15 18.31 -3.12
N PRO A 238 -8.18 18.47 -2.26
CA PRO A 238 -8.14 18.32 -0.80
C PRO A 238 -8.07 16.83 -0.40
N GLN A 239 -7.26 16.52 0.62
CA GLN A 239 -7.13 15.16 1.17
C GLN A 239 -8.04 14.90 2.37
N CYS A 240 -8.71 15.92 2.92
CA CYS A 240 -9.79 15.76 3.90
C CYS A 240 -11.08 15.34 3.19
N GLN A 241 -11.93 14.57 3.86
CA GLN A 241 -13.24 14.17 3.34
C GLN A 241 -14.24 15.33 3.37
N ARG A 242 -14.21 16.12 4.44
CA ARG A 242 -15.17 17.20 4.68
C ARG A 242 -14.73 18.49 3.98
N LEU A 243 -15.66 19.08 3.21
CA LEU A 243 -15.51 20.37 2.54
C LEU A 243 -16.43 21.38 3.21
N ALA A 244 -15.92 22.57 3.51
CA ALA A 244 -16.72 23.66 4.05
C ALA A 244 -17.60 24.30 2.95
N LEU A 245 -18.90 24.43 3.23
CA LEU A 245 -19.82 25.11 2.32
C LEU A 245 -19.39 26.56 2.05
N ASN A 246 -19.50 26.98 0.79
CA ASN A 246 -19.12 28.28 0.26
C ASN A 246 -17.62 28.61 0.29
N ASN A 247 -16.78 27.69 0.74
CA ASN A 247 -15.33 27.82 0.63
C ASN A 247 -14.86 27.43 -0.77
N THR A 248 -13.72 28.00 -1.17
CA THR A 248 -13.07 27.70 -2.44
C THR A 248 -11.94 26.71 -2.21
N PHE A 249 -11.95 25.60 -2.94
CA PHE A 249 -10.93 24.56 -2.88
C PHE A 249 -10.22 24.44 -4.22
N VAL A 250 -8.93 24.14 -4.17
CA VAL A 250 -8.17 23.66 -5.33
C VAL A 250 -8.27 22.15 -5.33
N PHE A 251 -8.97 21.60 -6.32
CA PHE A 251 -8.95 20.16 -6.57
C PHE A 251 -7.77 19.88 -7.48
N ALA A 252 -6.71 19.26 -6.94
CA ALA A 252 -5.50 18.91 -7.65
C ALA A 252 -5.24 17.41 -7.56
N ILE A 253 -5.12 16.79 -8.72
CA ILE A 253 -4.99 15.34 -8.89
C ILE A 253 -3.75 15.11 -9.75
N ARG A 254 -2.80 14.37 -9.22
CA ARG A 254 -1.64 13.89 -9.97
C ARG A 254 -1.99 12.56 -10.64
N GLN A 255 -1.52 12.38 -11.86
CA GLN A 255 -1.74 11.16 -12.62
C GLN A 255 -0.43 10.68 -13.24
N HIS A 256 -0.20 9.37 -13.21
CA HIS A 256 0.96 8.73 -13.83
C HIS A 256 0.52 7.49 -14.63
N PRO A 257 1.13 7.16 -15.77
CA PRO A 257 0.90 5.88 -16.44
C PRO A 257 1.18 4.69 -15.50
N SER A 258 0.22 3.79 -15.32
CA SER A 258 0.31 2.62 -14.40
C SER A 258 1.31 1.53 -14.80
N SER A 259 2.10 1.78 -15.84
CA SER A 259 3.16 0.89 -16.31
C SER A 259 4.31 1.75 -16.80
N ALA A 260 5.49 1.50 -16.26
CA ALA A 260 6.69 2.08 -16.83
C ALA A 260 6.85 1.49 -18.24
N GLY A 261 6.89 2.32 -19.27
CA GLY A 261 7.48 1.87 -20.54
C GLY A 261 8.89 1.39 -20.22
N ALA A 262 9.33 0.26 -20.76
CA ALA A 262 10.63 -0.33 -20.46
C ALA A 262 11.75 0.72 -20.60
N SER A 263 12.17 1.31 -19.49
CA SER A 263 13.31 2.22 -19.44
C SER A 263 14.56 1.36 -19.42
N THR A 264 15.41 1.62 -20.39
CA THR A 264 16.73 1.00 -20.54
C THR A 264 17.67 1.58 -19.48
N LEU A 265 18.31 0.67 -18.72
CA LEU A 265 19.52 0.82 -17.89
C LEU A 265 19.36 1.39 -16.47
N THR A 266 19.44 0.51 -15.45
CA THR A 266 20.68 0.20 -14.71
C THR A 266 20.57 -1.22 -14.12
N PRO A 267 21.61 -2.07 -14.19
CA PRO A 267 21.59 -3.37 -13.53
C PRO A 267 21.57 -3.16 -12.01
N SER A 268 20.65 -3.83 -11.32
CA SER A 268 20.69 -3.88 -9.87
C SER A 268 22.03 -4.44 -9.42
N SER A 269 22.69 -3.76 -8.49
CA SER A 269 23.88 -4.26 -7.79
C SER A 269 23.48 -5.31 -6.76
N ASN A 270 22.84 -6.38 -7.20
CA ASN A 270 22.50 -7.53 -6.37
C ASN A 270 22.84 -8.84 -7.11
N PRO A 271 24.10 -9.31 -7.03
CA PRO A 271 24.50 -10.58 -7.61
C PRO A 271 24.05 -11.70 -6.66
N GLY A 272 22.76 -12.05 -6.69
CA GLY A 272 22.25 -13.08 -5.78
C GLY A 272 20.97 -13.80 -6.21
N ASN A 273 20.30 -13.37 -7.27
CA ASN A 273 18.98 -13.90 -7.63
C ASN A 273 18.98 -14.74 -8.91
N VAL A 274 20.08 -15.48 -9.18
CA VAL A 274 20.13 -16.49 -10.24
C VAL A 274 20.74 -17.76 -9.65
N SER A 275 19.90 -18.70 -9.22
CA SER A 275 20.36 -20.06 -8.95
C SER A 275 20.73 -20.74 -10.28
N PRO A 276 21.96 -21.26 -10.45
CA PRO A 276 22.33 -22.04 -11.62
C PRO A 276 22.18 -23.52 -11.28
N ILE A 277 21.11 -24.19 -11.72
CA ILE A 277 21.10 -25.66 -11.71
C ILE A 277 20.54 -26.20 -13.03
N PRO A 278 21.41 -26.78 -13.89
CA PRO A 278 21.02 -27.56 -15.05
C PRO A 278 20.97 -29.04 -14.65
N PHE A 279 19.97 -29.47 -13.87
CA PHE A 279 19.75 -30.91 -13.66
C PHE A 279 18.26 -31.24 -13.66
N VAL A 280 17.88 -31.86 -14.75
CA VAL A 280 16.59 -32.52 -15.02
C VAL A 280 16.26 -33.48 -13.87
N ARG A 281 15.14 -33.25 -13.17
CA ARG A 281 14.50 -34.27 -12.34
C ARG A 281 13.40 -34.98 -13.14
N PRO A 282 13.22 -36.31 -12.99
CA PRO A 282 12.13 -37.04 -13.65
C PRO A 282 10.76 -36.60 -13.10
N SER A 283 9.88 -36.17 -13.98
CA SER A 283 8.48 -35.86 -13.69
C SER A 283 7.68 -37.14 -13.48
N SER A 284 7.09 -37.31 -12.29
CA SER A 284 6.08 -38.35 -12.05
C SER A 284 4.68 -37.80 -12.28
N ALA A 285 3.89 -38.62 -12.98
CA ALA A 285 2.56 -38.43 -13.53
C ALA A 285 1.52 -37.75 -12.63
N MET A 286 0.81 -36.76 -13.20
CA MET A 286 -0.65 -36.76 -13.38
C MET A 286 -0.99 -35.62 -14.36
N SER A 287 -1.20 -35.98 -15.63
CA SER A 287 -1.64 -35.08 -16.70
C SER A 287 -3.08 -35.45 -17.06
N MET A 288 -3.99 -34.48 -16.99
CA MET A 288 -5.24 -34.48 -17.74
C MET A 288 -5.21 -33.27 -18.67
N THR A 289 -5.15 -33.59 -19.96
CA THR A 289 -5.28 -32.76 -21.17
C THR A 289 -6.37 -31.67 -21.04
N ALA A 290 -6.05 -30.39 -21.25
CA ALA A 290 -5.94 -29.68 -22.54
C ALA A 290 -7.24 -29.64 -23.37
N SER A 291 -7.75 -28.42 -23.57
CA SER A 291 -8.31 -28.02 -24.87
C SER A 291 -8.18 -26.50 -25.09
N SER A 292 -7.73 -26.22 -26.29
CA SER A 292 -7.33 -24.96 -26.90
C SER A 292 -8.50 -24.07 -27.31
N ALA A 293 -8.32 -22.75 -27.23
CA ALA A 293 -9.01 -21.81 -28.11
C ALA A 293 -8.05 -20.68 -28.52
N SER A 294 -7.69 -20.71 -29.80
CA SER A 294 -7.00 -19.67 -30.55
C SER A 294 -7.88 -18.41 -30.63
N GLY A 295 -7.28 -17.24 -30.43
CA GLY A 295 -7.99 -15.96 -30.46
C GLY A 295 -7.05 -14.78 -30.73
N SER A 296 -6.71 -14.60 -32.01
CA SER A 296 -6.35 -13.35 -32.71
C SER A 296 -5.90 -12.13 -31.89
N ASN A 297 -4.62 -11.77 -32.04
CA ASN A 297 -4.06 -10.45 -31.73
C ASN A 297 -4.43 -9.44 -32.82
N PRO A 298 -4.99 -8.25 -32.51
CA PRO A 298 -4.89 -7.09 -33.38
C PRO A 298 -3.70 -6.22 -32.94
N SER A 299 -2.75 -6.08 -33.83
CA SER A 299 -1.60 -5.20 -33.76
C SER A 299 -2.01 -3.73 -33.93
N THR A 300 -1.84 -2.93 -32.88
CA THR A 300 -1.58 -1.49 -33.00
C THR A 300 -0.55 -1.09 -31.94
N ALA A 301 0.68 -1.57 -32.11
CA ALA A 301 1.84 -0.97 -31.48
C ALA A 301 2.30 0.19 -32.37
N SER A 302 1.80 1.39 -32.08
CA SER A 302 2.49 2.59 -32.55
C SER A 302 3.80 2.68 -31.78
N SER A 303 4.91 2.52 -32.49
CA SER A 303 6.25 2.83 -32.02
C SER A 303 6.31 4.32 -31.69
N GLY A 304 6.17 4.65 -30.41
CA GLY A 304 6.28 6.00 -29.89
C GLY A 304 7.00 5.95 -28.55
N TYR A 305 7.92 6.89 -28.36
CA TYR A 305 8.69 7.18 -27.14
C TYR A 305 7.96 6.82 -25.82
N PRO A 306 8.68 6.41 -24.75
CA PRO A 306 8.10 5.92 -23.50
C PRO A 306 7.22 6.91 -22.70
N GLY A 307 6.95 8.11 -23.22
CA GLY A 307 6.19 9.16 -22.52
C GLY A 307 4.82 9.53 -23.09
N ASN A 308 4.34 8.93 -24.19
CA ASN A 308 3.20 9.49 -24.94
C ASN A 308 1.86 8.73 -24.83
N LYS A 309 1.59 8.05 -23.70
CA LYS A 309 0.23 7.54 -23.41
C LYS A 309 -0.69 8.74 -23.16
N LYS A 310 -1.82 8.80 -23.89
CA LYS A 310 -2.83 9.86 -23.73
C LYS A 310 -3.29 9.91 -22.27
N PRO A 311 -3.23 11.08 -21.60
CA PRO A 311 -3.63 11.20 -20.20
C PRO A 311 -5.10 10.82 -20.02
N ALA A 312 -5.44 10.25 -18.86
CA ALA A 312 -6.82 10.05 -18.47
C ALA A 312 -7.53 11.40 -18.36
N LYS A 313 -8.81 11.38 -18.72
CA LYS A 313 -9.69 12.53 -18.49
C LYS A 313 -10.16 12.48 -17.04
N LEU A 314 -10.00 13.59 -16.34
CA LEU A 314 -10.38 13.76 -14.95
C LEU A 314 -11.47 14.84 -14.83
N ALA A 315 -12.41 14.65 -13.92
CA ALA A 315 -13.42 15.65 -13.61
C ALA A 315 -13.83 15.61 -12.13
N ILE A 316 -14.42 16.70 -11.63
CA ILE A 316 -15.16 16.76 -10.38
C ILE A 316 -16.65 16.84 -10.72
N GLN A 317 -17.48 16.02 -10.07
CA GLN A 317 -18.93 16.09 -10.16
C GLN A 317 -19.50 16.80 -8.92
N THR A 318 -20.34 17.81 -9.13
CA THR A 318 -21.09 18.48 -8.05
C THR A 318 -22.24 17.58 -7.55
N PRO A 319 -22.78 17.82 -6.34
CA PRO A 319 -23.96 17.13 -5.84
C PRO A 319 -25.16 17.16 -6.81
N GLY A 320 -25.38 18.29 -7.49
CA GLY A 320 -26.39 18.46 -8.54
C GLY A 320 -26.09 17.77 -9.87
N GLY A 321 -24.99 17.02 -9.97
CA GLY A 321 -24.62 16.20 -11.13
C GLY A 321 -23.80 16.92 -12.20
N LYS A 322 -23.48 18.21 -12.03
CA LYS A 322 -22.66 18.97 -12.99
C LYS A 322 -21.22 18.45 -13.00
N ILE A 323 -20.66 18.22 -14.19
CA ILE A 323 -19.30 17.72 -14.36
C ILE A 323 -18.36 18.86 -14.74
N LEU A 324 -17.33 19.08 -13.92
CA LEU A 324 -16.31 20.11 -14.05
C LEU A 324 -14.98 19.44 -14.37
N ARG A 325 -14.47 19.59 -15.60
CA ARG A 325 -13.21 18.95 -16.01
C ARG A 325 -12.01 19.59 -15.30
N LEU A 326 -11.03 18.77 -14.94
CA LEU A 326 -9.74 19.27 -14.45
C LEU A 326 -8.84 19.58 -15.67
N MET A 327 -8.09 20.66 -15.59
CA MET A 327 -7.16 21.10 -16.62
C MET A 327 -5.73 20.80 -16.18
N ARG A 328 -4.84 20.46 -17.10
CA ARG A 328 -3.43 20.24 -16.75
C ARG A 328 -2.85 21.57 -16.24
N LYS A 329 -2.08 21.53 -15.14
CA LYS A 329 -1.52 22.72 -14.49
C LYS A 329 -0.65 23.56 -15.44
N ASP A 330 0.12 22.91 -16.31
CA ASP A 330 0.97 23.59 -17.31
C ASP A 330 0.16 24.35 -18.37
N ASP A 331 -1.03 23.83 -18.73
CA ASP A 331 -1.92 24.47 -19.72
C ASP A 331 -2.52 25.78 -19.19
N ARG A 332 -2.43 26.05 -17.88
CA ARG A 332 -2.95 27.26 -17.23
C ARG A 332 -1.95 28.42 -17.22
N LYS A 333 -0.65 28.17 -17.45
CA LYS A 333 0.40 29.20 -17.53
C LYS A 333 0.50 29.81 -18.94
N GLY A 334 -0.63 30.20 -19.51
CA GLY A 334 -0.69 31.11 -20.64
C GLY A 334 -0.90 32.54 -20.14
N VAL A 335 0.07 33.42 -20.42
CA VAL A 335 0.16 34.86 -20.09
C VAL A 335 0.79 35.19 -18.71
N GLY A 336 2.13 35.34 -18.71
CA GLY A 336 2.86 36.24 -17.80
C GLY A 336 3.54 35.64 -16.56
N ALA A 337 4.88 35.72 -16.52
CA ALA A 337 5.80 35.53 -15.38
C ALA A 337 5.79 34.13 -14.71
N GLY A 338 6.87 33.50 -14.28
CA GLY A 338 8.25 33.88 -13.99
C GLY A 338 8.73 32.85 -12.96
N THR A 339 9.90 32.25 -13.20
CA THR A 339 10.73 31.45 -12.26
C THR A 339 10.01 30.47 -11.31
N ALA A 340 9.94 29.20 -11.69
CA ALA A 340 9.72 28.12 -10.73
C ALA A 340 10.95 28.04 -9.81
N ARG A 341 10.79 28.39 -8.52
CA ARG A 341 11.66 27.87 -7.48
C ARG A 341 11.42 26.36 -7.46
N ALA A 342 12.43 25.59 -7.87
CA ALA A 342 12.49 24.17 -7.60
C ALA A 342 12.48 24.03 -6.07
N SER A 343 11.35 23.58 -5.51
CA SER A 343 11.34 22.98 -4.20
C SER A 343 12.04 21.63 -4.34
N ASP A 344 12.99 21.35 -3.45
CA ASP A 344 13.77 20.10 -3.31
C ASP A 344 12.92 18.84 -2.99
N GLU A 345 11.62 18.85 -3.32
CA GLU A 345 10.80 17.65 -3.29
C GLU A 345 11.15 16.82 -4.52
N GLU A 346 11.54 15.55 -4.32
CA GLU A 346 11.71 14.57 -5.41
C GLU A 346 10.54 14.73 -6.39
N ALA A 347 10.81 15.21 -7.60
CA ALA A 347 9.75 15.51 -8.54
C ALA A 347 9.13 14.20 -9.02
N SER A 348 7.92 13.88 -8.55
CA SER A 348 7.18 12.71 -9.04
C SER A 348 6.96 12.78 -10.55
N ASP A 349 7.03 11.63 -11.20
CA ASP A 349 6.97 11.47 -12.66
C ASP A 349 5.60 11.88 -13.28
N GLY A 350 4.58 12.10 -12.45
CA GLY A 350 3.20 12.34 -12.88
C GLY A 350 2.85 13.80 -13.18
N GLY A 351 2.00 14.03 -14.18
CA GLY A 351 1.41 15.35 -14.42
C GLY A 351 0.40 15.72 -13.34
N THR A 352 0.15 17.02 -13.13
CA THR A 352 -0.92 17.49 -12.23
C THR A 352 -2.06 18.13 -13.02
N TRP A 353 -3.28 17.71 -12.72
CA TRP A 353 -4.52 18.29 -13.22
C TRP A 353 -5.24 18.97 -12.08
N GLU A 354 -5.69 20.21 -12.31
CA GLU A 354 -6.34 20.98 -11.27
C GLU A 354 -7.54 21.78 -11.78
N THR A 355 -8.41 22.14 -10.84
CA THR A 355 -9.46 23.13 -11.02
C THR A 355 -9.75 23.81 -9.69
N ILE A 356 -10.22 25.06 -9.74
CA ILE A 356 -10.58 25.84 -8.55
C ILE A 356 -12.10 25.90 -8.51
N ILE A 357 -12.69 25.43 -7.42
CA ILE A 357 -14.14 25.30 -7.28
C ILE A 357 -14.56 25.93 -5.96
N LYS A 358 -15.55 26.82 -6.02
CA LYS A 358 -16.32 27.23 -4.84
C LYS A 358 -17.39 26.16 -4.56
N CYS A 359 -17.26 25.46 -3.43
CA CYS A 359 -18.18 24.40 -3.03
C CYS A 359 -19.48 25.00 -2.48
N SER A 360 -20.39 25.39 -3.36
CA SER A 360 -21.67 26.05 -3.01
C SER A 360 -22.84 25.08 -2.80
N GLU A 361 -22.64 23.79 -3.00
CA GLU A 361 -23.67 22.76 -2.92
C GLU A 361 -23.36 21.79 -1.77
N LYS A 362 -24.33 21.61 -0.86
CA LYS A 362 -24.28 20.56 0.16
C LYS A 362 -24.44 19.18 -0.48
N GLY A 363 -23.77 18.18 0.10
CA GLY A 363 -23.86 16.78 -0.33
C GLY A 363 -22.55 16.21 -0.86
N THR A 364 -22.64 15.09 -1.58
CA THR A 364 -21.47 14.34 -2.04
C THR A 364 -20.88 14.93 -3.33
N TRP A 365 -19.60 15.29 -3.26
CA TRP A 365 -18.78 15.69 -4.40
C TRP A 365 -17.93 14.49 -4.84
N ARG A 366 -17.82 14.24 -6.15
CA ARG A 366 -17.15 13.03 -6.67
C ARG A 366 -15.99 13.36 -7.60
N GLY A 367 -14.85 12.71 -7.39
CA GLY A 367 -13.74 12.68 -8.33
C GLY A 367 -13.99 11.60 -9.37
N LEU A 368 -13.95 11.96 -10.65
CA LEU A 368 -14.23 11.09 -11.77
C LEU A 368 -12.99 10.89 -12.66
N VAL A 369 -12.80 9.65 -13.09
CA VAL A 369 -11.85 9.27 -14.16
C VAL A 369 -12.60 8.55 -15.27
N LEU A 370 -12.26 8.83 -16.52
CA LEU A 370 -12.87 8.12 -17.64
C LEU A 370 -12.29 6.69 -17.75
N ALA A 371 -13.16 5.70 -17.90
CA ALA A 371 -12.78 4.30 -18.08
C ALA A 371 -11.91 4.09 -19.34
N ASP A 372 -11.06 3.06 -19.29
CA ASP A 372 -10.06 2.79 -20.32
C ASP A 372 -10.65 2.28 -21.64
N ARG A 373 -11.73 1.51 -21.54
CA ARG A 373 -12.38 0.81 -22.67
C ARG A 373 -13.77 1.33 -23.00
N THR A 374 -14.34 2.18 -22.15
CA THR A 374 -15.70 2.69 -22.32
C THR A 374 -15.73 4.20 -22.10
N ALA A 375 -16.66 4.90 -22.73
CA ALA A 375 -16.86 6.33 -22.50
C ALA A 375 -17.66 6.60 -21.20
N ARG A 376 -17.44 5.81 -20.14
CA ARG A 376 -18.13 5.92 -18.85
C ARG A 376 -17.22 6.50 -17.79
N TRP A 377 -17.79 7.32 -16.92
CA TRP A 377 -17.09 7.85 -15.75
C TRP A 377 -17.07 6.82 -14.63
N CYS A 378 -15.90 6.65 -14.01
CA CYS A 378 -15.69 5.90 -12.78
C CYS A 378 -15.39 6.86 -11.65
N VAL A 379 -16.00 6.64 -10.48
CA VAL A 379 -15.70 7.41 -9.27
C VAL A 379 -14.39 6.87 -8.70
N PHE A 380 -13.40 7.75 -8.49
CA PHE A 380 -12.14 7.41 -7.83
C PHE A 380 -12.03 8.01 -6.42
N ALA A 381 -12.80 9.07 -6.14
CA ALA A 381 -12.78 9.76 -4.85
C ALA A 381 -14.15 10.35 -4.51
N GLU A 382 -14.45 10.46 -3.21
CA GLU A 382 -15.62 11.16 -2.70
C GLU A 382 -15.28 12.08 -1.54
N TRP A 383 -15.92 13.25 -1.56
CA TRP A 383 -15.91 14.27 -0.51
C TRP A 383 -17.34 14.58 -0.10
N VAL A 384 -17.51 15.12 1.11
CA VAL A 384 -18.81 15.55 1.64
C VAL A 384 -18.74 17.03 1.98
N CYS A 385 -19.63 17.82 1.39
CA CYS A 385 -19.80 19.23 1.75
C CYS A 385 -21.00 19.38 2.68
N ALA A 386 -20.77 19.94 3.87
CA ALA A 386 -21.78 20.10 4.92
C ALA A 386 -22.06 21.57 5.25
#